data_AF-A0A3D0CTE5-F1
#
_entry.id   AF-A0A3D0CTE5-F1
#
_cell.length_a   1.000
_cell.length_b   1.000
_cell.length_c   1.000
_cell.angle_alpha   90.00
_cell.angle_beta   90.00
_cell.angle_gamma   90.00
#
_symmetry.space_group_name_H-M   'P 1'
#
loop_
_entity.id
_entity.type
_entity.pdbx_description
1 polymer ?
#
loop_
_entity_poly.entity_id
_entity_poly.type
_entity_poly.pdbx_seq_one_letter_code
_entity_poly.pdbx_strand_id
1 'polypeptide(L)'
;MTSPRLFSETLVLVRGAGDLASGVAARLWRAGFSLVMIELPRPVLVRRTVALGEAVRARQVQVEELIARRAGTIEESADLLAEGIIPILVDPAGESIPILMPTVVIDGRMAKRTLDTHLNDAPLVIALGPGFTAGQDVHAVIETNRGHNLGRALWRGSAEPNTGTPGLVAGKSAERVLRAPIAGRVVGRRP
;
A
#
# COMPACT_ATOMS: atom_id res chain seq x y z
N MET A 1 0.94 -17.70 22.38
CA MET A 1 -0.15 -16.75 22.72
C MET A 1 0.23 -15.41 22.14
N THR A 2 -0.46 -14.97 21.09
CA THR A 2 -0.30 -13.63 20.50
C THR A 2 -0.81 -12.61 21.50
N SER A 3 0.01 -11.61 21.82
CA SER A 3 -0.42 -10.49 22.68
C SER A 3 -1.60 -9.78 22.02
N PRO A 4 -2.64 -9.38 22.78
CA PRO A 4 -3.77 -8.65 22.19
C PRO A 4 -3.26 -7.37 21.52
N ARG A 5 -3.72 -7.15 20.29
CA ARG A 5 -3.47 -5.92 19.51
C ARG A 5 -4.17 -4.75 20.21
N LEU A 6 -3.45 -3.66 20.46
CA LEU A 6 -3.94 -2.47 21.19
C LEU A 6 -5.19 -1.83 20.54
N PHE A 7 -5.30 -1.90 19.22
CA PHE A 7 -6.38 -1.31 18.42
C PHE A 7 -7.03 -2.38 17.53
N SER A 8 -7.30 -3.58 18.08
CA SER A 8 -7.86 -4.71 17.32
C SER A 8 -9.18 -4.40 16.63
N GLU A 9 -10.02 -3.56 17.24
CA GLU A 9 -11.33 -3.14 16.74
C GLU A 9 -11.24 -2.08 15.63
N THR A 10 -10.08 -1.44 15.46
CA THR A 10 -9.86 -0.48 14.37
C THR A 10 -9.28 -1.21 13.17
N LEU A 11 -10.16 -1.58 12.23
CA LEU A 11 -9.76 -2.19 10.97
C LEU A 11 -9.25 -1.11 10.01
N VAL A 12 -8.00 -1.27 9.56
CA VAL A 12 -7.39 -0.46 8.52
C VAL A 12 -7.25 -1.28 7.24
N LEU A 13 -7.83 -0.79 6.15
CA LEU A 13 -7.68 -1.39 4.82
C LEU A 13 -6.65 -0.59 4.02
N VAL A 14 -5.64 -1.27 3.48
CA VAL A 14 -4.61 -0.66 2.63
C VAL A 14 -4.82 -1.09 1.18
N ARG A 15 -5.06 -0.14 0.29
CA ARG A 15 -5.12 -0.38 -1.15
C ARG A 15 -3.70 -0.40 -1.73
N GLY A 16 -3.35 -1.51 -2.37
CA GLY A 16 -1.99 -1.81 -2.82
C GLY A 16 -1.14 -2.39 -1.70
N ALA A 17 -0.26 -3.32 -2.06
CA ALA A 17 0.66 -4.02 -1.16
C ALA A 17 2.12 -3.93 -1.66
N GLY A 18 2.45 -2.81 -2.31
CA GLY A 18 3.80 -2.42 -2.70
C GLY A 18 4.74 -2.15 -1.51
N ASP A 19 5.96 -1.70 -1.80
CA ASP A 19 6.99 -1.44 -0.78
C ASP A 19 6.62 -0.30 0.19
N LEU A 20 6.09 0.81 -0.33
CA LEU A 20 5.61 1.92 0.51
C LEU A 20 4.41 1.49 1.38
N ALA A 21 3.42 0.82 0.79
CA ALA A 21 2.27 0.29 1.52
C ALA A 21 2.69 -0.71 2.60
N SER A 22 3.70 -1.55 2.33
CA SER A 22 4.26 -2.49 3.31
C SER A 22 4.96 -1.77 4.46
N GLY A 23 5.64 -0.64 4.19
CA GLY A 23 6.20 0.21 5.24
C GLY A 23 5.13 0.82 6.14
N VAL A 24 4.00 1.25 5.56
CA VAL A 24 2.83 1.72 6.33
C VAL A 24 2.24 0.58 7.17
N ALA A 25 2.04 -0.59 6.56
CA ALA A 25 1.55 -1.78 7.25
C ALA A 25 2.45 -2.14 8.44
N ALA A 26 3.78 -2.10 8.26
CA ALA A 26 4.73 -2.35 9.35
C ALA A 26 4.54 -1.40 10.54
N ARG A 27 4.31 -0.09 10.31
CA ARG A 27 4.10 0.85 11.42
C ARG A 27 2.76 0.67 12.11
N LEU A 28 1.69 0.46 11.34
CA LEU A 28 0.35 0.26 11.91
C LEU A 28 0.27 -1.08 12.66
N TRP A 29 0.86 -2.14 12.11
CA TRP A 29 0.90 -3.44 12.75
C TRP A 29 1.64 -3.39 14.08
N ARG A 30 2.82 -2.76 14.12
CA ARG A 30 3.60 -2.56 15.35
C ARG A 30 2.87 -1.69 16.38
N ALA A 31 2.07 -0.73 15.93
CA ALA A 31 1.22 0.07 16.80
C ALA A 31 -0.01 -0.69 17.33
N GLY A 32 -0.30 -1.89 16.80
CA GLY A 32 -1.37 -2.75 17.25
C GLY A 32 -2.69 -2.58 16.50
N PHE A 33 -2.70 -2.05 15.27
CA PHE A 33 -3.90 -2.03 14.42
C PHE A 33 -4.13 -3.36 13.70
N SER A 34 -5.40 -3.68 13.44
CA SER A 34 -5.78 -4.78 12.53
C SER A 34 -5.69 -4.29 11.08
N LEU A 35 -5.06 -5.07 10.20
CA LEU A 35 -4.76 -4.66 8.82
C LEU A 35 -5.25 -5.68 7.79
N VAL A 36 -6.02 -5.24 6.80
CA VAL A 36 -6.28 -5.98 5.56
C VAL A 36 -5.65 -5.22 4.41
N MET A 37 -5.01 -5.92 3.48
CA MET A 37 -4.51 -5.30 2.25
C MET A 37 -5.25 -5.85 1.03
N ILE A 38 -5.46 -5.01 0.02
CA ILE A 38 -6.01 -5.43 -1.27
C ILE A 38 -5.00 -5.17 -2.39
N GLU A 39 -4.94 -6.07 -3.37
CA GLU A 39 -3.95 -6.02 -4.43
C GLU A 39 -4.47 -6.61 -5.75
N LEU A 40 -3.80 -6.25 -6.86
CA LEU A 40 -4.02 -6.81 -8.18
C LEU A 40 -3.75 -8.34 -8.21
N PRO A 41 -4.42 -9.09 -9.10
CA PRO A 41 -4.13 -10.53 -9.31
C PRO A 41 -2.69 -10.78 -9.79
N ARG A 42 -2.07 -9.79 -10.42
CA ARG A 42 -0.66 -9.78 -10.83
C ARG A 42 -0.02 -8.48 -10.33
N PRO A 43 0.45 -8.44 -9.07
CA PRO A 43 1.00 -7.23 -8.47
C PRO A 43 2.21 -6.71 -9.24
N VAL A 44 2.30 -5.38 -9.43
CA VAL A 44 3.43 -4.71 -10.12
C VAL A 44 4.40 -4.18 -9.08
N LEU A 45 5.17 -5.08 -8.46
CA LEU A 45 6.06 -4.75 -7.34
C LEU A 45 7.46 -4.38 -7.83
N VAL A 46 7.91 -3.17 -7.51
CA VAL A 46 9.27 -2.71 -7.80
C VAL A 46 10.30 -3.47 -6.95
N ARG A 47 10.04 -3.58 -5.64
CA ARG A 47 10.93 -4.25 -4.67
C ARG A 47 10.21 -5.44 -4.02
N ARG A 48 10.27 -6.59 -4.68
CA ARG A 48 9.51 -7.78 -4.31
C ARG A 48 9.84 -8.36 -2.94
N THR A 49 11.10 -8.27 -2.51
CA THR A 49 11.56 -8.85 -1.23
C THR A 49 11.08 -8.07 0.01
N VAL A 50 10.58 -6.85 -0.17
CA VAL A 50 10.11 -5.97 0.91
C VAL A 50 8.64 -5.56 0.72
N ALA A 51 7.94 -6.22 -0.21
CA ALA A 51 6.56 -5.93 -0.54
C ALA A 51 5.67 -7.11 -0.13
N LEU A 52 4.76 -6.88 0.80
CA LEU A 52 3.81 -7.86 1.29
C LEU A 52 2.94 -8.42 0.14
N GLY A 53 2.66 -7.62 -0.89
CA GLY A 53 1.91 -8.05 -2.08
C GLY A 53 2.49 -9.26 -2.81
N GLU A 54 3.75 -9.61 -2.54
CA GLU A 54 4.36 -10.84 -3.04
C GLU A 54 3.59 -12.10 -2.59
N ALA A 55 2.87 -12.04 -1.47
CA ALA A 55 1.99 -13.12 -1.01
C ALA A 55 0.89 -13.49 -2.02
N VAL A 56 0.46 -12.57 -2.90
CA VAL A 56 -0.51 -12.91 -3.96
C VAL A 56 0.04 -14.03 -4.87
N ARG A 57 1.34 -13.97 -5.17
CA ARG A 57 2.03 -14.95 -6.02
C ARG A 57 2.61 -16.12 -5.22
N ALA A 58 3.23 -15.84 -4.08
CA ALA A 58 3.93 -16.82 -3.25
C ALA A 58 3.01 -17.54 -2.24
N ARG A 59 1.72 -17.19 -2.19
CA ARG A 59 0.72 -17.58 -1.17
C ARG A 59 0.98 -17.01 0.20
N GLN A 60 2.24 -16.95 0.63
CA GLN A 60 2.67 -16.33 1.88
C GLN A 60 4.01 -15.63 1.66
N VAL A 61 4.23 -14.54 2.39
CA VAL A 61 5.53 -13.87 2.47
C VAL A 61 5.76 -13.41 3.89
N GLN A 62 7.04 -13.30 4.27
CA GLN A 62 7.45 -12.67 5.50
C GLN A 62 8.40 -11.51 5.17
N VAL A 63 8.11 -10.33 5.71
CA VAL A 63 8.98 -9.16 5.65
C VAL A 63 9.24 -8.72 7.08
N GLU A 64 10.48 -8.86 7.54
CA GLU A 64 10.83 -8.72 8.96
C GLU A 64 9.95 -9.64 9.83
N GLU A 65 9.20 -9.11 10.79
CA GLU A 65 8.26 -9.86 11.62
C GLU A 65 6.85 -9.98 11.02
N LEU A 66 6.56 -9.27 9.91
CA LEU A 66 5.24 -9.26 9.31
C LEU A 66 5.06 -10.49 8.43
N ILE A 67 4.09 -11.34 8.79
CA ILE A 67 3.63 -12.44 7.95
C ILE A 67 2.39 -11.97 7.21
N ALA A 68 2.41 -12.04 5.88
CA ALA A 68 1.25 -11.79 5.05
C ALA A 68 0.88 -13.03 4.24
N ARG A 69 -0.42 -13.33 4.14
CA ARG A 69 -0.95 -14.50 3.43
C ARG A 69 -2.07 -14.07 2.50
N ARG A 70 -2.11 -14.65 1.30
CA ARG A 70 -3.22 -14.42 0.37
C ARG A 70 -4.48 -15.08 0.94
N ALA A 71 -5.52 -14.28 1.15
CA ALA A 71 -6.85 -14.76 1.50
C ALA A 71 -7.67 -15.02 0.22
N GLY A 72 -8.44 -16.10 0.22
CA GLY A 72 -9.42 -16.45 -0.80
C GLY A 72 -10.77 -15.78 -0.58
N THR A 73 -11.15 -15.50 0.67
CA THR A 73 -12.42 -14.86 1.03
C THR A 73 -12.27 -13.83 2.15
N ILE A 74 -13.33 -13.07 2.40
CA ILE A 74 -13.40 -12.09 3.49
C ILE A 74 -13.40 -12.80 4.85
N GLU A 75 -14.07 -13.93 4.98
CA GLU A 75 -14.13 -14.73 6.20
C GLU A 75 -12.73 -15.26 6.55
N GLU A 76 -12.00 -15.81 5.56
CA GLU A 76 -10.62 -16.24 5.76
C GLU A 76 -9.72 -15.07 6.20
N SER A 77 -10.02 -13.84 5.76
CA SER A 77 -9.26 -12.66 6.18
C SER A 77 -9.40 -12.38 7.68
N ALA A 78 -10.57 -12.62 8.27
CA ALA A 78 -10.79 -12.47 9.71
C ALA A 78 -10.02 -13.55 10.51
N ASP A 79 -10.04 -14.80 10.04
CA ASP A 79 -9.30 -15.91 10.66
C ASP A 79 -7.79 -15.63 10.66
N LEU A 80 -7.26 -15.15 9.53
CA LEU A 80 -5.86 -14.74 9.39
C LEU A 80 -5.48 -13.65 10.39
N LEU A 81 -6.34 -12.64 10.54
CA LEU A 81 -6.11 -11.57 11.49
C LEU A 81 -6.06 -12.09 12.92
N ALA A 82 -6.91 -13.05 13.30
CA ALA A 82 -6.89 -13.68 14.62
C ALA A 82 -5.59 -14.47 14.87
N GLU A 83 -5.02 -15.08 13.82
CA GLU A 83 -3.72 -15.77 13.85
C GLU A 83 -2.51 -14.80 13.92
N GLY A 84 -2.72 -13.49 13.78
CA GLY A 84 -1.62 -12.52 13.69
C GLY A 84 -0.95 -12.49 12.32
N ILE A 85 -1.70 -12.84 11.27
CA ILE A 85 -1.26 -12.79 9.87
C ILE A 85 -2.00 -11.66 9.17
N ILE A 86 -1.30 -10.90 8.33
CA ILE A 86 -1.90 -9.83 7.52
C ILE A 86 -2.52 -10.45 6.26
N PRO A 87 -3.86 -10.48 6.11
CA PRO A 87 -4.50 -10.97 4.91
C PRO A 87 -4.29 -10.03 3.72
N ILE A 88 -4.07 -10.64 2.55
CA ILE A 88 -4.06 -9.96 1.26
C ILE A 88 -5.16 -10.53 0.37
N LEU A 89 -6.16 -9.71 0.06
CA LEU A 89 -7.22 -10.05 -0.87
C LEU A 89 -6.82 -9.65 -2.29
N VAL A 90 -7.14 -10.50 -3.27
CA VAL A 90 -7.06 -10.14 -4.68
C VAL A 90 -8.34 -9.42 -5.05
N ASP A 91 -8.31 -8.10 -4.91
CA ASP A 91 -9.46 -7.23 -5.08
C ASP A 91 -9.01 -5.91 -5.74
N PRO A 92 -8.90 -5.90 -7.08
CA PRO A 92 -8.43 -4.72 -7.81
C PRO A 92 -9.42 -3.54 -7.74
N ALA A 93 -10.72 -3.83 -7.57
CA ALA A 93 -11.80 -2.84 -7.61
C ALA A 93 -12.16 -2.30 -6.22
N GLY A 94 -11.67 -2.91 -5.13
CA GLY A 94 -12.02 -2.51 -3.77
C GLY A 94 -13.43 -2.94 -3.36
N GLU A 95 -13.96 -4.02 -3.95
CA GLU A 95 -15.29 -4.56 -3.63
C GLU A 95 -15.42 -5.02 -2.18
N SER A 96 -14.29 -5.33 -1.53
CA SER A 96 -14.24 -5.69 -0.11
C SER A 96 -14.44 -4.49 0.83
N ILE A 97 -14.21 -3.25 0.39
CA ILE A 97 -14.35 -2.04 1.23
C ILE A 97 -15.76 -1.90 1.82
N PRO A 98 -16.85 -1.90 1.02
CA PRO A 98 -18.20 -1.76 1.57
C PRO A 98 -18.65 -2.96 2.41
N ILE A 99 -18.00 -4.13 2.27
CA ILE A 99 -18.33 -5.35 3.03
C ILE A 99 -17.60 -5.36 4.37
N LEU A 100 -16.30 -5.04 4.36
CA LEU A 100 -15.46 -5.00 5.55
C LEU A 100 -15.73 -3.77 6.43
N MET A 101 -16.28 -2.70 5.85
CA MET A 101 -16.55 -1.42 6.51
C MET A 101 -15.37 -0.94 7.38
N PRO A 102 -14.17 -0.79 6.81
CA PRO A 102 -12.98 -0.41 7.57
C PRO A 102 -13.14 0.98 8.20
N THR A 103 -12.54 1.19 9.36
CA THR A 103 -12.50 2.52 9.99
C THR A 103 -11.58 3.47 9.22
N VAL A 104 -10.54 2.91 8.59
CA VAL A 104 -9.56 3.68 7.82
C VAL A 104 -9.28 2.98 6.49
N VAL A 105 -9.31 3.75 5.39
CA VAL A 105 -8.77 3.32 4.08
C VAL A 105 -7.51 4.11 3.79
N ILE A 106 -6.44 3.40 3.41
CA ILE A 106 -5.17 4.01 2.99
C ILE A 106 -4.90 3.60 1.54
N ASP A 107 -4.86 4.55 0.61
CA ASP A 107 -4.38 4.31 -0.75
C ASP A 107 -2.85 4.41 -0.80
N GLY A 108 -2.21 3.24 -0.89
CA GLY A 108 -0.76 3.08 -1.05
C GLY A 108 -0.34 2.71 -2.47
N ARG A 109 -1.22 2.80 -3.47
CA ARG A 109 -0.95 2.40 -4.86
C ARG A 109 -0.02 3.35 -5.60
N MET A 110 0.12 4.59 -5.11
CA MET A 110 1.03 5.60 -5.66
C MET A 110 0.86 5.80 -7.18
N ALA A 111 -0.39 5.88 -7.64
CA ALA A 111 -0.71 5.95 -9.06
C ALA A 111 -0.38 7.31 -9.71
N LYS A 112 -0.11 8.34 -8.90
CA LYS A 112 0.23 9.71 -9.34
C LYS A 112 -0.86 10.39 -10.17
N ARG A 113 -2.09 9.87 -10.06
CA ARG A 113 -3.33 10.37 -10.65
C ARG A 113 -4.48 9.90 -9.78
N THR A 114 -5.60 10.61 -9.83
CA THR A 114 -6.82 10.19 -9.14
C THR A 114 -7.29 8.85 -9.72
N LEU A 115 -7.71 7.95 -8.83
CA LEU A 115 -8.27 6.64 -9.17
C LEU A 115 -9.72 6.56 -8.67
N ASP A 116 -10.06 5.44 -8.03
CA ASP A 116 -11.33 4.99 -7.50
C ASP A 116 -11.32 4.93 -5.96
N THR A 117 -10.59 5.87 -5.33
CA THR A 117 -10.60 6.05 -3.87
C THR A 117 -11.32 7.35 -3.54
N HIS A 118 -12.24 7.28 -2.60
CA HIS A 118 -13.19 8.34 -2.32
C HIS A 118 -13.34 8.59 -0.82
N LEU A 119 -13.73 9.80 -0.43
CA LEU A 119 -13.97 10.21 0.97
C LEU A 119 -14.93 9.30 1.72
N ASN A 120 -15.88 8.67 1.04
CA ASN A 120 -16.89 7.81 1.64
C ASN A 120 -16.47 6.33 1.74
N ASP A 121 -15.26 5.97 1.32
CA ASP A 121 -14.75 4.59 1.46
C ASP A 121 -14.57 4.18 2.93
N ALA A 122 -14.36 5.14 3.84
CA ALA A 122 -14.24 4.94 5.28
C ALA A 122 -14.40 6.27 6.05
N PRO A 123 -14.64 6.23 7.38
CA PRO A 123 -14.60 7.43 8.23
C PRO A 123 -13.31 8.25 8.12
N LEU A 124 -12.17 7.58 7.85
CA LEU A 124 -10.91 8.23 7.53
C LEU A 124 -10.31 7.62 6.26
N VAL A 125 -9.92 8.47 5.32
CA VAL A 125 -9.37 8.06 4.01
C VAL A 125 -8.10 8.85 3.78
N ILE A 126 -7.00 8.15 3.60
CA ILE A 126 -5.66 8.72 3.45
C ILE A 126 -5.06 8.24 2.15
N ALA A 127 -4.45 9.13 1.37
CA ALA A 127 -3.66 8.73 0.21
C ALA A 127 -2.17 9.01 0.42
N LEU A 128 -1.32 8.15 -0.12
CA LEU A 128 0.12 8.39 -0.18
C LEU A 128 0.47 9.10 -1.49
N GLY A 129 1.21 10.21 -1.38
CA GLY A 129 1.84 10.90 -2.50
C GLY A 129 0.87 11.65 -3.42
N PRO A 130 1.36 12.08 -4.60
CA PRO A 130 0.59 12.93 -5.50
C PRO A 130 -0.53 12.16 -6.22
N GLY A 131 -1.47 12.91 -6.80
CA GLY A 131 -2.63 12.37 -7.53
C GLY A 131 -3.94 12.43 -6.76
N PHE A 132 -3.91 12.86 -5.50
CA PHE A 132 -5.10 13.10 -4.68
C PHE A 132 -5.04 14.50 -4.06
N THR A 133 -6.20 15.04 -3.75
CA THR A 133 -6.37 16.35 -3.10
C THR A 133 -7.12 16.15 -1.78
N ALA A 134 -6.47 16.52 -0.67
CA ALA A 134 -7.06 16.49 0.66
C ALA A 134 -8.22 17.50 0.76
N GLY A 135 -9.36 17.02 1.25
CA GLY A 135 -10.62 17.75 1.32
C GLY A 135 -11.49 17.65 0.06
N GLN A 136 -11.02 16.96 -0.98
CA GLN A 136 -11.80 16.69 -2.20
C GLN A 136 -11.88 15.19 -2.50
N ASP A 137 -10.73 14.53 -2.66
CA ASP A 137 -10.69 13.09 -2.97
C ASP A 137 -10.57 12.24 -1.71
N VAL A 138 -9.78 12.72 -0.74
CA VAL A 138 -9.43 12.02 0.51
C VAL A 138 -9.38 13.00 1.68
N HIS A 139 -9.36 12.50 2.91
CA HIS A 139 -9.31 13.34 4.11
C HIS A 139 -7.90 13.89 4.36
N ALA A 140 -6.86 13.11 4.04
CA ALA A 140 -5.48 13.53 4.15
C ALA A 140 -4.61 12.93 3.04
N VAL A 141 -3.59 13.67 2.63
CA VAL A 141 -2.54 13.18 1.74
C VAL A 141 -1.21 13.16 2.50
N ILE A 142 -0.45 12.09 2.41
CA ILE A 142 0.89 12.00 2.99
C ILE A 142 1.92 12.39 1.93
N GLU A 143 2.79 13.35 2.26
CA GLU A 143 3.90 13.71 1.38
C GLU A 143 4.91 12.54 1.27
N THR A 144 5.31 12.22 0.05
CA THR A 144 6.20 11.09 -0.27
C THR A 144 7.45 11.51 -1.03
N ASN A 145 7.52 12.77 -1.50
CA ASN A 145 8.73 13.32 -2.09
C ASN A 145 9.82 13.44 -1.01
N ARG A 146 11.05 13.13 -1.41
CA ARG A 146 12.20 13.19 -0.51
C ARG A 146 12.55 14.65 -0.25
N GLY A 147 12.57 15.03 1.02
CA GLY A 147 12.89 16.38 1.43
C GLY A 147 12.36 16.66 2.82
N HIS A 148 12.31 17.95 3.18
CA HIS A 148 11.88 18.38 4.52
C HIS A 148 10.43 18.02 4.86
N ASN A 149 9.60 17.78 3.84
CA ASN A 149 8.18 17.48 4.03
C ASN A 149 7.87 15.97 4.02
N LEU A 150 8.84 15.09 3.77
CA LEU A 150 8.59 13.64 3.67
C LEU A 150 7.84 13.11 4.90
N GLY A 151 6.72 12.43 4.68
CA GLY A 151 5.87 11.86 5.72
C GLY A 151 4.89 12.84 6.37
N ARG A 152 4.89 14.11 5.98
CA ARG A 152 3.93 15.11 6.50
C ARG A 152 2.51 14.76 6.04
N ALA A 153 1.57 14.80 7.00
CA ALA A 153 0.15 14.74 6.69
C ALA A 153 -0.36 16.11 6.26
N LEU A 154 -0.87 16.18 5.03
CA LEU A 154 -1.48 17.34 4.42
C LEU A 154 -3.01 17.18 4.52
N TRP A 155 -3.64 18.02 5.33
CA TRP A 155 -5.09 18.02 5.54
C TRP A 155 -5.84 18.90 4.53
N ARG A 156 -5.10 19.64 3.70
CA ARG A 156 -5.61 20.47 2.60
C ARG A 156 -4.59 20.44 1.45
N GLY A 157 -5.09 20.44 0.21
CA GLY A 157 -4.24 20.43 -0.99
C GLY A 157 -3.65 19.05 -1.29
N SER A 158 -2.59 19.02 -2.10
CA SER A 158 -1.99 17.79 -2.61
C SER A 158 -0.50 17.71 -2.25
N ALA A 159 0.05 16.49 -2.25
CA ALA A 159 1.50 16.30 -2.18
C ALA A 159 2.22 16.89 -3.41
N GLU A 160 3.52 17.11 -3.28
CA GLU A 160 4.36 17.62 -4.35
C GLU A 160 4.23 16.77 -5.63
N PRO A 161 4.11 17.41 -6.81
CA PRO A 161 3.86 16.70 -8.05
C PRO A 161 5.04 15.79 -8.42
N ASN A 162 4.74 14.66 -9.04
CA ASN A 162 5.77 13.75 -9.52
C ASN A 162 6.57 14.40 -10.67
N THR A 163 7.83 14.77 -10.37
CA THR A 163 8.75 15.39 -11.35
C THR A 163 9.22 14.42 -12.44
N GLY A 164 9.10 13.11 -12.21
CA GLY A 164 9.62 12.08 -13.12
C GLY A 164 11.16 11.94 -13.10
N THR A 165 11.85 12.79 -12.34
CA THR A 165 13.30 12.76 -12.16
C THR A 165 13.65 11.84 -10.99
N PRO A 166 14.51 10.83 -11.18
CA PRO A 166 15.01 10.00 -10.08
C PRO A 166 15.73 10.85 -9.04
N GLY A 167 15.55 10.52 -7.76
CA GLY A 167 16.27 11.17 -6.67
C GLY A 167 17.80 11.02 -6.81
N LEU A 168 18.54 12.01 -6.32
CA LEU A 168 20.00 11.97 -6.29
C LEU A 168 20.48 10.83 -5.38
N VAL A 169 21.39 10.02 -5.90
CA VAL A 169 22.10 9.01 -5.12
C VAL A 169 23.57 9.06 -5.53
N ALA A 170 24.44 9.37 -4.56
CA ALA A 170 25.86 9.62 -4.77
C ALA A 170 26.15 10.66 -5.87
N GLY A 171 25.41 11.78 -5.85
CA GLY A 171 25.59 12.90 -6.79
C GLY A 171 24.99 12.70 -8.20
N LYS A 172 24.45 11.52 -8.50
CA LYS A 172 23.85 11.22 -9.82
C LYS A 172 22.33 11.02 -9.71
N SER A 173 21.57 11.51 -10.70
CA SER A 173 20.10 11.40 -10.77
C SER A 173 19.67 10.55 -11.98
N ALA A 174 19.21 11.18 -13.06
CA ALA A 174 18.67 10.53 -14.27
C ALA A 174 19.69 9.64 -14.98
N GLU A 175 20.98 9.98 -14.90
CA GLU A 175 22.10 9.21 -15.46
C GLU A 175 22.16 7.76 -14.98
N ARG A 176 21.52 7.46 -13.84
CA ARG A 176 21.49 6.14 -13.23
C ARG A 176 20.38 5.24 -13.78
N VAL A 177 19.51 5.76 -14.64
CA VAL A 177 18.32 5.07 -15.12
C VAL A 177 18.43 4.85 -16.63
N LEU A 178 18.60 3.59 -17.01
CA LEU A 178 18.47 3.18 -18.40
C LEU A 178 17.00 2.99 -18.74
N ARG A 179 16.57 3.54 -19.87
CA ARG A 179 15.22 3.35 -20.42
C ARG A 179 15.33 2.55 -21.72
N ALA A 180 14.38 1.65 -21.95
CA ALA A 180 14.29 0.97 -23.23
C ALA A 180 14.01 2.02 -24.34
N PRO A 181 14.66 1.93 -25.51
CA PRO A 181 14.46 2.89 -26.59
C PRO A 181 13.06 2.79 -27.22
N ILE A 182 12.38 1.65 -27.03
CA ILE A 182 11.03 1.37 -27.53
C ILE A 182 10.22 0.58 -26.49
N ALA A 183 8.90 0.55 -26.67
CA ALA A 183 8.02 -0.32 -25.89
C ALA A 183 8.31 -1.80 -26.19
N GLY A 184 8.23 -2.66 -25.16
CA GLY A 184 8.47 -4.09 -25.28
C GLY A 184 8.05 -4.86 -24.04
N ARG A 185 8.05 -6.20 -24.13
CA ARG A 185 7.69 -7.08 -23.01
C ARG A 185 8.93 -7.77 -22.45
N VAL A 186 9.22 -7.53 -21.18
CA VAL A 186 10.27 -8.27 -20.46
C VAL A 186 9.72 -9.63 -20.05
N VAL A 187 10.39 -10.71 -20.48
CA VAL A 187 10.07 -12.08 -20.10
C VAL A 187 11.22 -12.62 -19.27
N GLY A 188 11.00 -12.76 -17.95
CA GLY A 188 11.96 -13.44 -17.09
C GLY A 188 11.99 -14.92 -17.44
N ARG A 189 13.14 -15.45 -17.86
CA ARG A 189 13.36 -16.89 -17.96
C ARG A 189 13.85 -17.38 -16.60
N ARG A 190 13.13 -18.33 -16.00
CA ARG A 190 13.70 -19.10 -14.89
C ARG A 190 14.62 -20.16 -15.50
N PRO A 191 15.88 -20.29 -15.03
CA PRO A 191 16.62 -21.53 -15.24
C PRO A 191 15.92 -22.68 -14.50
#